data_AF-A0A1E3NVI2-F1
#
_entry.id   AF-A0A1E3NVI2-F1
#
_cell.length_a   1.000
_cell.length_b   1.000
_cell.length_c   1.000
_cell.angle_alpha   90.00
_cell.angle_beta   90.00
_cell.angle_gamma   90.00
#
_symmetry.space_group_name_H-M   'P 1'
#
loop_
_entity.id
_entity.type
_entity.pdbx_description
1 polymer ?
#
loop_
_entity_poly.entity_id
_entity_poly.type
_entity_poly.pdbx_seq_one_letter_code
_entity_poly.pdbx_strand_id
1 'polypeptide(L)'
;MDEPSPSYPHTQQRGPEPTIEEDSETETYQDLEDPVIKEIPIILKSTDPSERLLLLQYPGRPSTRPFTEKNRILEAREKVSTDVIEVDVPIDTTRFYDPLKNDNWGVVNKQTLRGVMNDSDGYYVASVQNGELVLVPVSKSAQMRPAFNYIDKEVADKKEVSRLENGSNGNGHANSSVQVVQMTVKSTVDNAPRLGGALLARKKADEEDFVHLNWNDLNDDETKNARETALTVENKHELNSSTTNDEYINLLVQETIVE
;
A
#
# COMPACT_ATOMS: atom_id res chain seq x y z
N MET A 1 -7.46 87.75 28.39
CA MET A 1 -6.33 87.72 27.44
C MET A 1 -6.55 86.47 26.62
N ASP A 2 -7.13 86.62 25.44
CA ASP A 2 -7.24 85.57 24.43
C ASP A 2 -6.81 86.23 23.12
N GLU A 3 -5.65 85.83 22.60
CA GLU A 3 -5.08 86.36 21.38
C GLU A 3 -5.75 85.73 20.14
N PRO A 4 -5.99 86.52 19.08
CA PRO A 4 -6.62 86.04 17.85
C PRO A 4 -5.60 85.46 16.86
N SER A 5 -6.04 84.41 16.15
CA SER A 5 -5.30 83.73 15.08
C SER A 5 -5.04 84.64 13.86
N PRO A 6 -3.81 84.64 13.29
CA PRO A 6 -3.55 85.30 12.02
C PRO A 6 -3.59 84.31 10.84
N SER A 7 -4.24 84.75 9.76
CA SER A 7 -4.28 84.11 8.45
C SER A 7 -2.95 84.25 7.71
N TYR A 8 -2.58 83.23 6.92
CA TYR A 8 -1.46 83.30 5.97
C TYR A 8 -1.92 83.09 4.52
N PRO A 9 -1.39 83.88 3.56
CA PRO A 9 -1.78 83.86 2.16
C PRO A 9 -0.94 82.92 1.26
N HIS A 10 -1.39 82.85 0.01
CA HIS A 10 -1.02 82.03 -1.16
C HIS A 10 0.47 81.75 -1.51
N THR A 11 0.72 80.46 -1.79
CA THR A 11 1.27 79.80 -3.01
C THR A 11 2.46 80.39 -3.78
N GLN A 12 3.51 79.57 -3.96
CA GLN A 12 4.17 79.39 -5.28
C GLN A 12 4.90 78.03 -5.44
N GLN A 13 4.27 77.21 -6.29
CA GLN A 13 4.75 76.24 -7.31
C GLN A 13 6.02 75.37 -7.05
N ARG A 14 5.79 74.06 -6.98
CA ARG A 14 6.78 72.99 -7.18
C ARG A 14 6.71 72.56 -8.66
N GLY A 15 7.85 72.47 -9.34
CA GLY A 15 7.96 72.10 -10.77
C GLY A 15 7.48 70.67 -11.08
N PRO A 16 7.31 70.32 -12.37
CA PRO A 16 6.67 69.07 -12.79
C PRO A 16 7.56 67.85 -12.53
N GLU A 17 6.94 66.76 -12.06
CA GLU A 17 7.54 65.42 -11.93
C GLU A 17 7.75 64.77 -13.31
N PRO A 18 8.76 63.89 -13.46
CA PRO A 18 9.03 63.22 -14.72
C PRO A 18 7.93 62.22 -15.08
N THR A 19 7.48 62.28 -16.33
CA THR A 19 6.55 61.32 -16.93
C THR A 19 7.27 59.98 -17.11
N ILE A 20 6.78 58.93 -16.45
CA ILE A 20 7.16 57.55 -16.72
C ILE A 20 6.31 57.11 -17.92
N GLU A 21 6.94 56.90 -19.07
CA GLU A 21 6.31 56.23 -20.20
C GLU A 21 6.14 54.75 -19.81
N GLU A 22 4.89 54.35 -19.53
CA GLU A 22 4.53 52.94 -19.45
C GLU A 22 4.51 52.39 -20.88
N ASP A 23 5.61 51.77 -21.29
CA ASP A 23 5.60 50.82 -22.41
C ASP A 23 4.68 49.66 -22.02
N SER A 24 3.40 49.79 -22.36
CA SER A 24 2.43 48.71 -22.31
C SER A 24 2.70 47.77 -23.48
N GLU A 25 3.75 46.96 -23.37
CA GLU A 25 3.85 45.72 -24.14
C GLU A 25 2.77 44.77 -23.61
N THR A 26 1.56 44.91 -24.15
CA THR A 26 0.57 43.83 -24.10
C THR A 26 1.15 42.67 -24.90
N GLU A 27 1.90 41.79 -24.26
CA GLU A 27 2.19 40.46 -24.78
C GLU A 27 0.82 39.78 -25.02
N THR A 28 0.40 39.77 -26.28
CA THR A 28 -0.74 39.00 -26.71
C THR A 28 -0.40 37.52 -26.49
N TYR A 29 -1.07 36.88 -25.54
CA TYR A 29 -1.03 35.43 -25.24
C TYR A 29 -1.48 34.53 -26.43
N GLN A 30 -1.40 35.01 -27.67
CA GLN A 30 -1.82 34.30 -28.87
C GLN A 30 -0.71 33.43 -29.49
N ASP A 31 0.56 33.61 -29.08
CA ASP A 31 1.71 32.89 -29.66
C ASP A 31 2.20 31.67 -28.84
N LEU A 32 1.46 31.25 -27.81
CA LEU A 32 1.80 30.07 -26.99
C LEU A 32 0.79 28.92 -27.13
N GLU A 33 -0.01 28.87 -28.20
CA GLU A 33 -0.81 27.67 -28.52
C GLU A 33 0.11 26.58 -29.09
N ASP A 34 0.70 25.77 -28.20
CA ASP A 34 1.40 24.53 -28.55
C ASP A 34 0.42 23.55 -29.21
N PRO A 35 0.54 23.28 -30.53
CA PRO A 35 -0.44 22.47 -31.24
C PRO A 35 -0.39 21.01 -30.80
N VAL A 36 -1.54 20.36 -30.68
CA VAL A 36 -1.63 18.93 -30.38
C VAL A 36 -0.99 18.13 -31.52
N ILE A 37 0.18 17.54 -31.26
CA ILE A 37 0.90 16.70 -32.24
C ILE A 37 0.30 15.29 -32.32
N LYS A 38 -0.23 14.79 -31.21
CA LYS A 38 -0.76 13.42 -31.09
C LYS A 38 -1.80 13.30 -29.99
N GLU A 39 -2.93 12.71 -30.33
CA GLU A 39 -3.96 12.29 -29.37
C GLU A 39 -3.77 10.80 -29.02
N ILE A 40 -3.83 10.48 -27.73
CA ILE A 40 -3.69 9.12 -27.21
C ILE A 40 -4.99 8.76 -26.50
N PRO A 41 -5.79 7.82 -27.02
CA PRO A 41 -7.01 7.40 -26.37
C PRO A 41 -6.69 6.64 -25.08
N ILE A 42 -7.41 6.97 -24.01
CA ILE A 42 -7.30 6.31 -22.70
C ILE A 42 -8.50 5.38 -22.54
N ILE A 43 -8.25 4.11 -22.31
CA ILE A 43 -9.26 3.07 -22.15
C ILE A 43 -9.24 2.61 -20.70
N LEU A 44 -10.33 2.82 -19.98
CA LEU A 44 -10.52 2.29 -18.63
C LEU A 44 -11.12 0.89 -18.74
N LYS A 45 -10.36 -0.13 -18.33
CA LYS A 45 -10.87 -1.50 -18.25
C LYS A 45 -11.64 -1.66 -16.94
N SER A 46 -12.92 -2.00 -17.04
CA SER A 46 -13.65 -2.52 -15.89
C SER A 46 -13.15 -3.93 -15.61
N THR A 47 -12.61 -4.15 -14.41
CA THR A 47 -12.15 -5.46 -13.96
C THR A 47 -13.34 -6.24 -13.40
N ASP A 48 -13.43 -7.53 -13.73
CA ASP A 48 -14.42 -8.40 -13.10
C ASP A 48 -14.14 -8.51 -11.60
N PRO A 49 -15.16 -8.58 -10.73
CA PRO A 49 -14.94 -8.71 -9.28
C PRO A 49 -14.12 -9.95 -8.87
N SER A 50 -14.08 -10.98 -9.73
CA SER A 50 -13.26 -12.17 -9.54
C SER A 50 -11.78 -11.97 -9.88
N GLU A 51 -11.45 -10.95 -10.68
CA GLU A 51 -10.09 -10.61 -11.05
C GLU A 51 -9.56 -9.54 -10.08
N ARG A 52 -8.47 -9.86 -9.38
CA ARG A 52 -7.83 -8.92 -8.44
C ARG A 52 -6.43 -8.61 -8.94
N LEU A 53 -6.18 -7.33 -9.24
CA LEU A 53 -4.84 -6.87 -9.59
C LEU A 53 -4.15 -6.33 -8.34
N LEU A 54 -3.10 -7.02 -7.90
CA LEU A 54 -2.35 -6.68 -6.71
C LEU A 54 -0.98 -6.10 -7.08
N LEU A 55 -0.58 -5.01 -6.43
CA LEU A 55 0.76 -4.44 -6.57
C LEU A 55 1.65 -4.87 -5.40
N LEU A 56 2.57 -5.80 -5.66
CA LEU A 56 3.56 -6.24 -4.66
C LEU A 56 4.86 -5.46 -4.83
N GLN A 57 5.21 -4.68 -3.81
CA GLN A 57 6.43 -3.87 -3.78
C GLN A 57 7.50 -4.56 -2.93
N TYR A 58 8.74 -4.54 -3.39
CA TYR A 58 9.88 -5.15 -2.69
C TYR A 58 10.98 -4.11 -2.39
N PRO A 59 10.83 -3.28 -1.35
CA PRO A 59 11.77 -2.17 -1.07
C PRO A 59 13.22 -2.60 -0.87
N GLY A 60 13.43 -3.81 -0.34
CA GLY A 60 14.77 -4.35 -0.07
C GLY A 60 15.46 -4.98 -1.27
N ARG A 61 14.85 -4.96 -2.46
CA ARG A 61 15.38 -5.65 -3.64
C ARG A 61 15.39 -4.73 -4.87
N PRO A 62 16.54 -4.56 -5.55
CA PRO A 62 16.61 -3.73 -6.74
C PRO A 62 15.90 -4.39 -7.92
N SER A 63 15.42 -3.58 -8.86
CA SER A 63 14.75 -4.04 -10.09
C SER A 63 15.64 -4.95 -10.96
N THR A 64 16.96 -4.82 -10.87
CA THR A 64 17.94 -5.63 -11.60
C THR A 64 18.02 -7.08 -11.13
N ARG A 65 17.40 -7.42 -9.99
CA ARG A 65 17.37 -8.78 -9.45
C ARG A 65 15.90 -9.18 -9.22
N PRO A 66 15.12 -9.53 -10.24
CA PRO A 66 13.75 -10.01 -10.05
C PRO A 66 13.70 -11.39 -9.37
N PHE A 67 12.50 -11.82 -8.96
CA PHE A 67 12.23 -13.16 -8.41
C PHE A 67 11.88 -14.16 -9.53
N THR A 68 12.76 -14.27 -10.52
CA THR A 68 12.60 -15.19 -11.65
C THR A 68 13.67 -16.29 -11.60
N GLU A 69 13.44 -17.38 -12.34
CA GLU A 69 14.40 -18.48 -12.51
C GLU A 69 14.89 -19.08 -11.19
N LYS A 70 16.19 -18.90 -10.85
CA LYS A 70 16.81 -19.43 -9.63
C LYS A 70 16.27 -18.80 -8.35
N ASN A 71 15.69 -17.60 -8.45
CA ASN A 71 15.04 -16.91 -7.34
C ASN A 71 13.51 -16.94 -7.45
N ARG A 72 12.97 -17.89 -8.24
CA ARG A 72 11.52 -18.08 -8.39
C ARG A 72 10.89 -18.30 -7.02
N ILE A 73 9.76 -17.65 -6.81
CA ILE A 73 8.92 -17.83 -5.64
C ILE A 73 8.43 -19.29 -5.58
N LEU A 74 8.63 -19.92 -4.44
CA LEU A 74 8.25 -21.32 -4.21
C LEU A 74 6.75 -21.45 -3.96
N GLU A 75 6.22 -20.52 -3.18
CA GLU A 75 4.87 -20.59 -2.66
C GLU A 75 4.38 -19.17 -2.35
N ALA A 76 3.12 -18.92 -2.63
CA ALA A 76 2.41 -17.73 -2.19
C ALA A 76 1.18 -18.15 -1.38
N ARG A 77 0.88 -17.38 -0.34
CA ARG A 77 -0.29 -17.63 0.50
C ARG A 77 -0.86 -16.32 1.00
N GLU A 78 -2.17 -16.27 1.16
CA GLU A 78 -2.87 -15.08 1.63
C GLU A 78 -3.84 -15.40 2.77
N LYS A 79 -4.12 -14.39 3.58
CA LYS A 79 -5.20 -14.35 4.56
C LYS A 79 -6.21 -13.31 4.06
N VAL A 80 -7.34 -13.79 3.56
CA VAL A 80 -8.31 -12.98 2.81
C VAL A 80 -9.02 -11.96 3.70
N SER A 81 -9.28 -12.30 4.97
CA SER A 81 -10.02 -11.45 5.91
C SER A 81 -9.16 -10.41 6.62
N THR A 82 -7.84 -10.62 6.65
CA THR A 82 -6.86 -9.72 7.30
C THR A 82 -5.88 -9.10 6.33
N ASP A 83 -6.06 -9.37 5.03
CA ASP A 83 -5.30 -8.76 3.95
C ASP A 83 -3.79 -8.98 4.08
N VAL A 84 -3.37 -10.13 4.60
CA VAL A 84 -1.96 -10.48 4.72
C VAL A 84 -1.58 -11.37 3.55
N ILE A 85 -0.50 -11.03 2.86
CA ILE A 85 0.10 -11.88 1.84
C ILE A 85 1.51 -12.27 2.24
N GLU A 86 1.84 -13.55 2.06
CA GLU A 86 3.17 -14.09 2.27
C GLU A 86 3.66 -14.81 1.03
N VAL A 87 4.94 -14.65 0.77
CA VAL A 87 5.62 -15.18 -0.39
C VAL A 87 6.93 -15.79 0.08
N ASP A 88 7.14 -17.07 -0.23
CA ASP A 88 8.36 -17.78 0.12
C ASP A 88 9.33 -17.82 -1.05
N VAL A 89 10.56 -17.39 -0.79
CA VAL A 89 11.65 -17.30 -1.77
C VAL A 89 12.76 -18.27 -1.36
N PRO A 90 13.40 -18.99 -2.30
CA PRO A 90 14.51 -19.87 -1.96
C PRO A 90 15.73 -19.07 -1.50
N ILE A 91 16.48 -19.62 -0.55
CA ILE A 91 17.79 -19.10 -0.16
C ILE A 91 18.85 -19.84 -0.98
N ASP A 92 19.74 -19.09 -1.64
CA ASP A 92 20.89 -19.67 -2.32
C ASP A 92 21.91 -20.17 -1.28
N THR A 93 22.03 -21.49 -1.15
CA THR A 93 22.97 -22.13 -0.22
C THR A 93 24.37 -22.33 -0.83
N THR A 94 24.55 -22.04 -2.12
CA THR A 94 25.83 -22.27 -2.82
C THR A 94 26.85 -21.17 -2.55
N ARG A 95 26.40 -19.95 -2.21
CA ARG A 95 27.25 -18.78 -2.00
C ARG A 95 26.73 -17.97 -0.83
N PHE A 96 27.65 -17.36 -0.07
CA PHE A 96 27.32 -16.44 1.03
C PHE A 96 26.38 -17.05 2.09
N TYR A 97 26.48 -18.36 2.30
CA TYR A 97 25.65 -19.13 3.21
C TYR A 97 26.53 -19.89 4.20
N ASP A 98 26.16 -19.84 5.49
CA ASP A 98 26.84 -20.58 6.55
C ASP A 98 25.92 -21.71 7.05
N PRO A 99 26.24 -22.98 6.73
CA PRO A 99 25.43 -24.12 7.13
C PRO A 99 25.45 -24.35 8.65
N LEU A 100 26.56 -24.06 9.34
CA LEU A 100 26.67 -24.26 10.79
C LEU A 100 25.73 -23.32 11.55
N LYS A 101 25.64 -22.07 11.08
CA LYS A 101 24.69 -21.10 11.64
C LYS A 101 23.25 -21.51 11.34
N ASN A 102 22.99 -22.07 10.17
CA ASN A 102 21.66 -22.50 9.76
C ASN A 102 21.10 -23.65 10.63
N ASP A 103 21.95 -24.61 10.99
CA ASP A 103 21.54 -25.72 11.85
C ASP A 103 21.03 -25.25 13.21
N ASN A 104 21.59 -24.15 13.74
CA ASN A 104 21.12 -23.53 14.98
C ASN A 104 19.71 -22.93 14.89
N TRP A 105 19.17 -22.73 13.69
CA TRP A 105 17.84 -22.15 13.44
C TRP A 105 16.85 -23.16 12.87
N GLY A 106 17.14 -24.46 12.94
CA GLY A 106 16.21 -25.51 12.51
C GLY A 106 16.14 -25.67 10.99
N VAL A 107 17.25 -25.47 10.29
CA VAL A 107 17.41 -25.65 8.84
C VAL A 107 16.47 -24.78 8.02
N VAL A 108 16.86 -23.52 7.84
CA VAL A 108 16.16 -22.50 7.04
C VAL A 108 16.69 -22.51 5.61
N ASN A 109 15.87 -23.03 4.69
CA ASN A 109 16.15 -23.07 3.25
C ASN A 109 15.34 -22.06 2.42
N LYS A 110 14.39 -21.37 3.06
CA LYS A 110 13.51 -20.39 2.43
C LYS A 110 13.40 -19.13 3.28
N GLN A 111 13.23 -18.00 2.61
CA GLN A 111 12.97 -16.71 3.21
C GLN A 111 11.52 -16.32 2.93
N THR A 112 10.74 -16.06 3.98
CA THR A 112 9.38 -15.56 3.86
C THR A 112 9.39 -14.04 3.77
N LEU A 113 8.71 -13.50 2.77
CA LEU A 113 8.39 -12.09 2.63
C LEU A 113 6.91 -11.90 2.94
N ARG A 114 6.61 -11.02 3.89
CA ARG A 114 5.25 -10.72 4.35
C ARG A 114 4.89 -9.28 4.05
N GLY A 115 3.68 -9.07 3.55
CA GLY A 115 3.09 -7.75 3.33
C GLY A 115 1.67 -7.69 3.86
N VAL A 116 1.24 -6.51 4.26
CA VAL A 116 -0.18 -6.20 4.51
C VAL A 116 -0.68 -5.42 3.30
N MET A 117 -1.75 -5.90 2.69
CA MET A 117 -2.40 -5.26 1.56
C MET A 117 -3.23 -4.09 2.07
N ASN A 118 -3.05 -2.93 1.43
CA ASN A 118 -3.87 -1.76 1.65
C ASN A 118 -4.64 -1.45 0.36
N ASP A 119 -5.84 -0.92 0.51
CA ASP A 119 -6.64 -0.48 -0.62
C ASP A 119 -5.90 0.61 -1.39
N SER A 120 -5.92 0.52 -2.71
CA SER A 120 -5.17 1.39 -3.62
C SER A 120 -6.11 2.10 -4.58
N ASP A 121 -7.04 2.87 -4.01
CA ASP A 121 -7.97 3.69 -4.79
C ASP A 121 -7.22 4.76 -5.59
N GLY A 122 -7.61 4.94 -6.84
CA GLY A 122 -6.98 5.89 -7.77
C GLY A 122 -5.67 5.42 -8.40
N TYR A 123 -5.18 4.22 -8.09
CA TYR A 123 -4.00 3.64 -8.75
C TYR A 123 -4.40 2.76 -9.92
N TYR A 124 -3.72 2.95 -11.06
CA TYR A 124 -3.95 2.18 -12.28
C TYR A 124 -2.63 1.63 -12.82
N VAL A 125 -2.64 0.40 -13.32
CA VAL A 125 -1.59 -0.12 -14.19
C VAL A 125 -1.92 0.27 -15.61
N ALA A 126 -0.96 0.92 -16.27
CA ALA A 126 -1.10 1.36 -17.64
C ALA A 126 -0.33 0.44 -18.60
N SER A 127 -0.98 0.01 -19.67
CA SER A 127 -0.36 -0.71 -20.77
C SER A 127 -0.53 0.08 -22.06
N VAL A 128 0.58 0.42 -22.72
CA VAL A 128 0.57 1.09 -24.02
C VAL A 128 0.51 0.02 -25.11
N GLN A 129 -0.57 -0.01 -25.89
CA GLN A 129 -0.75 -0.96 -26.99
C GLN A 129 -1.23 -0.19 -28.23
N ASN A 130 -0.52 -0.34 -29.36
CA ASN A 130 -0.91 0.26 -30.65
C ASN A 130 -1.19 1.78 -30.63
N GLY A 131 -0.55 2.53 -29.72
CA GLY A 131 -0.77 3.98 -29.57
C GLY A 131 -1.95 4.36 -28.68
N GLU A 132 -2.58 3.39 -28.02
CA GLU A 132 -3.64 3.55 -27.04
C GLU A 132 -3.11 3.22 -25.63
N LEU A 133 -3.70 3.84 -24.60
CA LEU A 133 -3.34 3.63 -23.19
C LEU A 133 -4.47 2.89 -22.48
N VAL A 134 -4.27 1.61 -22.17
CA VAL A 134 -5.23 0.83 -21.38
C VAL A 134 -4.87 0.93 -19.90
N LEU A 135 -5.82 1.40 -19.09
CA LEU A 135 -5.72 1.53 -17.64
C LEU A 135 -6.54 0.43 -16.95
N VAL A 136 -5.89 -0.33 -16.08
CA VAL A 136 -6.53 -1.36 -15.24
C VAL A 136 -6.39 -0.94 -13.77
N PRO A 137 -7.49 -0.83 -13.01
CA PRO A 137 -7.43 -0.43 -11.61
C PRO A 137 -6.66 -1.46 -10.77
N VAL A 138 -5.82 -0.97 -9.87
CA VAL A 138 -5.13 -1.80 -8.88
C VAL A 138 -6.04 -1.98 -7.68
N SER A 139 -6.41 -3.21 -7.36
CA SER A 139 -7.30 -3.52 -6.25
C SER A 139 -6.64 -3.19 -4.91
N LYS A 140 -5.43 -3.72 -4.68
CA LYS A 140 -4.67 -3.48 -3.45
C LYS A 140 -3.17 -3.42 -3.72
N SER A 141 -2.45 -2.79 -2.82
CA SER A 141 -0.99 -2.74 -2.83
C SER A 141 -0.40 -3.27 -1.52
N ALA A 142 0.72 -3.99 -1.60
CA ALA A 142 1.42 -4.52 -0.43
C ALA A 142 2.92 -4.25 -0.50
N GLN A 143 3.47 -3.74 0.60
CA GLN A 143 4.92 -3.66 0.78
C GLN A 143 5.43 -4.94 1.45
N MET A 144 6.23 -5.70 0.70
CA MET A 144 6.78 -6.98 1.13
C MET A 144 8.06 -6.76 1.93
N ARG A 145 8.10 -7.28 3.16
CA ARG A 145 9.26 -7.21 4.06
C ARG A 145 9.65 -8.61 4.55
N PRO A 146 10.94 -8.88 4.82
CA PRO A 146 11.36 -10.14 5.42
C PRO A 146 10.65 -10.41 6.75
N ALA A 147 10.04 -11.58 6.85
CA ALA A 147 9.49 -12.11 8.09
C ALA A 147 10.37 -13.26 8.60
N PHE A 148 10.63 -13.29 9.90
CA PHE A 148 11.55 -14.24 10.53
C PHE A 148 10.79 -15.26 11.40
N ASN A 149 9.78 -15.91 10.83
CA ASN A 149 8.90 -16.84 11.54
C ASN A 149 9.66 -18.00 12.21
N TYR A 150 10.81 -18.39 11.65
CA TYR A 150 11.67 -19.42 12.23
C TYR A 150 12.30 -19.00 13.58
N ILE A 151 12.56 -17.70 13.78
CA ILE A 151 13.08 -17.19 15.06
C ILE A 151 11.99 -17.27 16.13
N ASP A 152 10.78 -16.83 15.79
CA ASP A 152 9.64 -16.86 16.71
C ASP A 152 9.31 -18.31 17.12
N LYS A 153 9.36 -19.23 16.16
CA LYS A 153 9.20 -20.67 16.42
C LYS A 153 10.27 -21.21 17.37
N GLU A 154 11.55 -20.93 17.11
CA GLU A 154 12.65 -21.39 17.95
C GLU A 154 12.57 -20.85 19.39
N VAL A 155 12.15 -19.60 19.55
CA VAL A 155 11.92 -18.99 20.88
C VAL A 155 10.75 -19.67 21.59
N ALA A 156 9.66 -19.96 20.87
CA ALA A 156 8.51 -20.68 21.43
C ALA A 156 8.90 -22.12 21.84
N ASP A 157 9.61 -22.84 20.98
CA ASP A 157 10.07 -24.21 21.22
C ASP A 157 11.00 -24.27 22.45
N LYS A 158 11.98 -23.35 22.55
CA LYS A 158 12.84 -23.24 23.74
C LYS A 158 12.07 -22.96 25.02
N LYS A 159 11.07 -22.08 24.95
CA LYS A 159 10.22 -21.74 26.09
C LYS A 159 9.40 -22.95 26.55
N GLU A 160 8.83 -23.71 25.62
CA GLU A 160 8.10 -24.94 25.94
C GLU A 160 9.02 -26.00 26.54
N VAL A 161 10.23 -26.21 25.99
CA VAL A 161 11.22 -27.14 26.56
C VAL A 161 11.59 -26.74 27.99
N SER A 162 11.90 -25.46 28.24
CA SER A 162 12.24 -24.98 29.59
C SER A 162 11.09 -25.13 30.60
N ARG A 163 9.84 -25.08 30.14
CA ARG A 163 8.66 -25.33 30.97
C ARG A 163 8.54 -26.80 31.35
N LEU A 164 8.81 -27.71 30.40
CA LEU A 164 8.79 -29.15 30.62
C LEU A 164 9.93 -29.59 31.56
N GLU A 165 11.13 -29.02 31.40
CA GLU A 165 12.27 -29.29 32.28
C GLU A 165 12.05 -28.79 33.70
N ASN A 166 11.58 -27.54 33.88
CA ASN A 166 11.29 -26.98 35.20
C ASN A 166 10.07 -27.63 35.86
N GLY A 167 9.10 -28.11 35.08
CA GLY A 167 7.96 -28.89 35.58
C GLY A 167 8.34 -30.26 36.14
N SER A 168 9.54 -30.76 35.80
CA SER A 168 10.04 -32.07 36.26
C SER A 168 10.88 -31.98 37.55
N ASN A 169 11.37 -30.80 37.92
CA ASN A 169 12.24 -30.58 39.08
C ASN A 169 11.57 -29.79 40.24
N GLY A 170 10.31 -29.39 40.06
CA GLY A 170 9.48 -28.80 41.11
C GLY A 170 8.78 -29.89 41.93
N ASN A 171 9.23 -30.08 43.18
CA ASN A 171 8.54 -30.90 44.17
C ASN A 171 7.21 -30.23 44.58
N GLY A 172 6.20 -30.33 43.73
CA GLY A 172 4.88 -29.74 43.97
C GLY A 172 4.01 -29.76 42.72
N HIS A 173 3.31 -30.88 42.51
CA HIS A 173 1.83 -30.98 42.45
C HIS A 173 1.48 -32.39 41.96
N ALA A 174 1.35 -33.30 42.92
CA ALA A 174 0.67 -34.57 42.68
C ALA A 174 -0.77 -34.29 42.23
N ASN A 175 -1.18 -34.96 41.15
CA ASN A 175 -2.56 -35.16 40.71
C ASN A 175 -3.48 -33.94 40.75
N SER A 176 -3.44 -33.17 39.66
CA SER A 176 -4.50 -32.24 39.33
C SER A 176 -4.76 -32.28 37.82
N SER A 177 -5.30 -33.40 37.34
CA SER A 177 -6.29 -33.35 36.24
C SER A 177 -7.60 -32.73 36.75
N VAL A 178 -7.50 -31.65 37.53
CA VAL A 178 -8.63 -30.82 37.92
C VAL A 178 -9.01 -30.11 36.63
N GLN A 179 -10.16 -30.47 36.07
CA GLN A 179 -10.83 -29.64 35.08
C GLN A 179 -10.93 -28.24 35.69
N VAL A 180 -10.07 -27.33 35.21
CA VAL A 180 -10.19 -25.91 35.50
C VAL A 180 -11.42 -25.45 34.72
N VAL A 181 -12.59 -25.65 35.32
CA VAL A 181 -13.82 -25.03 34.84
C VAL A 181 -13.67 -23.56 35.17
N GLN A 182 -13.12 -22.79 34.23
CA GLN A 182 -13.08 -21.34 34.33
C GLN A 182 -14.52 -20.83 34.20
N MET A 183 -15.26 -20.78 35.32
CA MET A 183 -16.58 -20.15 35.37
C MET A 183 -16.39 -18.63 35.39
N THR A 184 -15.99 -18.04 34.26
CA THR A 184 -16.04 -16.59 34.07
C THR A 184 -17.35 -16.25 33.36
N VAL A 185 -18.41 -16.05 34.15
CA VAL A 185 -19.68 -15.50 33.67
C VAL A 185 -19.45 -14.01 33.40
N LYS A 186 -19.33 -13.62 32.13
CA LYS A 186 -19.29 -12.20 31.76
C LYS A 186 -20.72 -11.66 31.81
N SER A 187 -20.93 -10.62 32.62
CA SER A 187 -22.13 -9.80 32.57
C SER A 187 -22.16 -9.01 31.25
N THR A 188 -23.35 -8.87 30.68
CA THR A 188 -23.62 -8.35 29.33
C THR A 188 -23.50 -6.83 29.18
N VAL A 189 -22.87 -6.13 30.12
CA VAL A 189 -22.91 -4.65 30.20
C VAL A 189 -21.60 -3.94 29.90
N ASP A 190 -20.48 -4.65 29.80
CA ASP A 190 -19.20 -4.04 29.41
C ASP A 190 -19.00 -4.16 27.88
N ASN A 191 -19.57 -3.20 27.15
CA ASN A 191 -19.40 -3.06 25.69
C ASN A 191 -18.04 -2.44 25.31
N ALA A 192 -17.08 -2.39 26.25
CA ALA A 192 -15.72 -1.93 25.98
C ALA A 192 -14.97 -3.05 25.22
N PRO A 193 -14.37 -2.76 24.05
CA PRO A 193 -13.58 -3.76 23.33
C PRO A 193 -12.45 -4.24 24.24
N ARG A 194 -12.48 -5.54 24.56
CA ARG A 194 -11.54 -6.20 25.49
C ARG A 194 -10.08 -6.13 25.07
N LEU A 195 -9.85 -5.74 23.82
CA LEU A 195 -8.58 -5.71 23.16
C LEU A 195 -8.65 -4.51 22.21
N GLY A 196 -7.72 -3.56 22.34
CA GLY A 196 -7.68 -2.39 21.44
C GLY A 196 -7.57 -2.82 19.98
N GLY A 197 -8.02 -1.96 19.04
CA GLY A 197 -8.15 -2.32 17.62
C GLY A 197 -6.92 -3.00 17.02
N ALA A 198 -5.72 -2.51 17.33
CA ALA A 198 -4.46 -3.10 16.85
C ALA A 198 -4.22 -4.54 17.35
N LEU A 199 -4.53 -4.79 18.62
CA LEU A 199 -4.35 -6.11 19.21
C LEU A 199 -5.43 -7.10 18.71
N LEU A 200 -6.65 -6.61 18.45
CA LEU A 200 -7.72 -7.40 17.82
C LEU A 200 -7.35 -7.78 16.38
N ALA A 201 -6.82 -6.84 15.60
CA ALA A 201 -6.37 -7.11 14.23
C ALA A 201 -5.25 -8.15 14.21
N ARG A 202 -4.27 -8.05 15.12
CA ARG A 202 -3.21 -9.06 15.26
C ARG A 202 -3.77 -10.42 15.64
N LYS A 203 -4.66 -10.46 16.63
CA LYS A 203 -5.29 -11.71 17.06
C LYS A 203 -6.06 -12.37 15.92
N LYS A 204 -6.87 -11.60 15.18
CA LYS A 204 -7.62 -12.09 14.02
C LYS A 204 -6.67 -12.61 12.94
N ALA A 205 -5.56 -11.91 12.70
CA ALA A 205 -4.55 -12.34 11.74
C ALA A 205 -3.82 -13.60 12.20
N ASP A 206 -3.61 -13.81 13.49
CA ASP A 206 -2.99 -15.04 14.02
C ASP A 206 -3.97 -16.23 13.97
N GLU A 207 -5.28 -15.99 14.14
CA GLU A 207 -6.34 -17.00 14.12
C GLU A 207 -6.79 -17.42 12.70
N GLU A 208 -6.59 -16.58 11.70
CA GLU A 208 -6.99 -16.87 10.32
C GLU A 208 -6.02 -17.83 9.62
N ASP A 209 -6.57 -18.84 8.93
CA ASP A 209 -5.79 -19.80 8.16
C ASP A 209 -5.35 -19.23 6.79
N PHE A 210 -4.22 -19.73 6.31
CA PHE A 210 -3.68 -19.32 5.02
C PHE A 210 -4.35 -20.05 3.85
N VAL A 211 -4.81 -19.30 2.86
CA VAL A 211 -5.20 -19.80 1.55
C VAL A 211 -3.95 -19.86 0.67
N HIS A 212 -3.65 -21.04 0.14
CA HIS A 212 -2.46 -21.26 -0.68
C HIS A 212 -2.76 -20.92 -2.14
N LEU A 213 -1.85 -20.21 -2.78
CA LEU A 213 -1.96 -19.73 -4.15
C LEU A 213 -0.90 -20.39 -5.02
N ASN A 214 -1.29 -20.75 -6.24
CA ASN A 214 -0.36 -21.24 -7.25
C ASN A 214 0.45 -20.07 -7.80
N TRP A 215 1.79 -20.17 -7.75
CA TRP A 215 2.68 -19.16 -8.30
C TRP A 215 3.20 -19.55 -9.69
N ASN A 216 2.74 -18.82 -10.71
CA ASN A 216 3.27 -18.91 -12.07
C ASN A 216 4.32 -17.80 -12.29
N ASP A 217 5.45 -18.15 -12.90
CA ASP A 217 6.54 -17.19 -13.14
C ASP A 217 6.18 -16.25 -14.31
N LEU A 218 6.87 -15.11 -14.40
CA LEU A 218 6.70 -14.13 -15.49
C LEU A 218 6.98 -14.73 -16.87
N ASN A 219 7.86 -15.73 -16.92
CA ASN A 219 8.27 -16.38 -18.16
C ASN A 219 7.32 -17.49 -18.61
N ASP A 220 6.40 -17.94 -17.74
CA ASP A 220 5.45 -19.01 -18.06
C ASP A 220 4.42 -18.53 -19.08
N ASP A 221 4.07 -19.38 -20.04
CA ASP A 221 3.17 -19.00 -21.13
C ASP A 221 1.73 -18.73 -20.65
N GLU A 222 1.29 -19.44 -19.58
CA GLU A 222 0.02 -19.15 -18.90
C GLU A 222 -0.03 -17.72 -18.37
N THR A 223 1.06 -17.25 -17.75
CA THR A 223 1.16 -15.88 -17.22
C THR A 223 1.13 -14.84 -18.34
N LYS A 224 1.79 -15.11 -19.47
CA LYS A 224 1.77 -14.21 -20.63
C LYS A 224 0.36 -14.09 -21.20
N ASN A 225 -0.33 -15.21 -21.38
CA ASN A 225 -1.70 -15.23 -21.88
C ASN A 225 -2.66 -14.53 -20.92
N ALA A 226 -2.57 -14.82 -19.62
CA ALA A 226 -3.39 -14.16 -18.61
C ALA A 226 -3.12 -12.65 -18.57
N ARG A 227 -1.86 -12.22 -18.68
CA ARG A 227 -1.47 -10.82 -18.76
C ARG A 227 -2.01 -10.15 -20.02
N GLU A 228 -1.94 -10.80 -21.16
CA GLU A 228 -2.48 -10.27 -22.41
C GLU A 228 -3.98 -10.07 -22.28
N THR A 229 -4.74 -11.10 -21.91
CA THR A 229 -6.19 -11.02 -21.66
C THR A 229 -6.55 -9.97 -20.62
N ALA A 230 -5.76 -9.86 -19.54
CA ALA A 230 -5.98 -8.87 -18.49
C ALA A 230 -5.74 -7.42 -18.97
N LEU A 231 -4.87 -7.21 -19.96
CA LEU A 231 -4.51 -5.87 -20.45
C LEU A 231 -5.19 -5.50 -21.78
N THR A 232 -5.72 -6.46 -22.54
CA THR A 232 -6.44 -6.19 -23.78
C THR A 232 -7.90 -5.86 -23.51
N VAL A 233 -8.44 -4.90 -24.25
CA VAL A 233 -9.86 -4.52 -24.23
C VAL A 233 -10.39 -4.56 -25.66
N GLU A 234 -11.36 -5.43 -25.91
CA GLU A 234 -12.00 -5.56 -27.23
C GLU A 234 -13.19 -4.60 -27.37
N ASN A 235 -14.00 -4.48 -26.31
CA ASN A 235 -15.20 -3.63 -26.31
C ASN A 235 -14.85 -2.22 -25.83
N LYS A 236 -14.71 -1.31 -26.79
CA LYS A 236 -14.45 0.11 -26.53
C LYS A 236 -15.75 0.89 -26.63
N HIS A 237 -16.16 1.54 -25.55
CA HIS A 237 -17.27 2.48 -25.53
C HIS A 237 -16.76 3.82 -25.01
N GLU A 238 -17.19 4.92 -25.63
CA GLU A 238 -16.83 6.26 -25.17
C GLU A 238 -17.52 6.53 -23.83
N LEU A 239 -16.73 6.86 -22.81
CA LEU A 239 -17.25 7.21 -21.49
C LEU A 239 -17.52 8.71 -21.46
N ASN A 240 -18.76 9.09 -21.15
CA ASN A 240 -19.14 10.48 -20.94
C ASN A 240 -19.09 10.80 -19.45
N SER A 241 -18.46 11.91 -19.08
CA SER A 241 -18.49 12.43 -17.71
C SER A 241 -19.93 12.78 -17.32
N SER A 242 -20.42 12.23 -16.22
CA SER A 242 -21.77 12.51 -15.71
C SER A 242 -21.88 13.86 -14.98
N THR A 243 -20.75 14.42 -14.54
CA THR A 243 -20.69 15.62 -13.70
C THR A 243 -20.20 16.83 -14.47
N THR A 244 -20.72 18.01 -14.11
CA THR A 244 -20.17 19.29 -14.58
C THR A 244 -18.90 19.67 -13.82
N ASN A 245 -18.10 20.61 -14.34
CA ASN A 245 -16.84 21.02 -13.71
C ASN A 245 -17.08 21.54 -12.27
N ASP A 246 -18.06 22.43 -12.09
CA ASP A 246 -18.38 23.01 -10.79
C ASP A 246 -18.85 21.95 -9.78
N GLU A 247 -19.66 20.98 -10.23
CA GLU A 247 -20.12 19.86 -9.41
C GLU A 247 -18.97 18.93 -8.99
N TYR A 248 -18.05 18.65 -9.91
CA TYR A 248 -16.86 17.84 -9.63
C TYR A 248 -15.96 18.51 -8.59
N ILE A 249 -15.71 19.82 -8.71
CA ILE A 249 -14.94 20.57 -7.70
C ILE A 249 -15.64 20.55 -6.35
N ASN A 250 -16.95 20.71 -6.31
CA ASN A 250 -17.71 20.64 -5.06
C ASN A 250 -17.64 19.26 -4.40
N LEU A 251 -17.70 18.17 -5.17
CA LEU A 251 -17.54 16.81 -4.66
C LEU A 251 -16.18 16.60 -4.01
N LEU A 252 -15.09 17.03 -4.67
CA LEU A 252 -13.73 16.93 -4.13
C LEU A 252 -13.57 17.70 -2.81
N VAL A 253 -14.16 18.90 -2.73
CA VAL A 253 -14.07 19.73 -1.52
C VAL A 253 -14.92 19.15 -0.38
N GLN A 254 -16.08 18.57 -0.68
CA GLN A 254 -16.91 17.91 0.34
C GLN A 254 -16.22 16.68 0.94
N GLU A 255 -15.52 15.87 0.14
CA GLU A 255 -14.69 14.76 0.66
C GLU A 255 -13.52 15.25 1.53
N THR A 256 -13.10 16.51 1.37
CA THR A 256 -12.00 17.08 2.17
C THR A 256 -12.47 17.55 3.56
N ILE A 257 -13.78 17.80 3.75
CA ILE A 257 -14.35 18.15 5.06
C ILE A 257 -14.66 16.84 5.80
N VAL A 258 -13.62 16.26 6.40
CA VAL A 258 -13.76 15.16 7.36
C VAL A 258 -14.26 15.74 8.68
N GLU A 259 -15.47 15.38 9.11
CA GLU A 259 -15.94 15.54 10.51
C GLU A 259 -15.15 14.65 11.47
#